data_AF-A0A5H2PDK6-F1
#
_entry.id   AF-A0A5H2PDK6-F1
#
_cell.length_a   1.000
_cell.length_b   1.000
_cell.length_c   1.000
_cell.angle_alpha   90.00
_cell.angle_beta   90.00
_cell.angle_gamma   90.00
#
_symmetry.space_group_name_H-M   'P 1'
#
loop_
_entity.id
_entity.type
_entity.pdbx_description
1 polymer ?
#
loop_
_entity_poly.entity_id
_entity_poly.type
_entity_poly.pdbx_seq_one_letter_code
_entity_poly.pdbx_strand_id
1 'polypeptide(L)'
;MTDSDFEKLDDRELADAALDEKFGFARAKAIVELANRALNNPDLLDSACTAISSDRSIGFHKQAPLGWFGADHIYLSGQEHAMRALLSELDKWSSTEQEDLVRHWAGRRGIAAVTKELKELYGWNPHYGNQ
;
A
#
# COMPACT_ATOMS: atom_id res chain seq x y z
N MET A 1 -18.75 7.87 11.59
CA MET A 1 -17.92 8.21 10.43
C MET A 1 -18.40 7.36 9.26
N THR A 2 -19.20 7.91 8.36
CA THR A 2 -19.67 7.20 7.16
C THR A 2 -18.72 7.47 5.99
N ASP A 3 -18.86 6.76 4.87
CA ASP A 3 -17.97 6.80 3.69
C ASP A 3 -17.58 8.21 3.19
N SER A 4 -18.34 9.26 3.52
CA SER A 4 -18.16 10.64 3.04
C SER A 4 -17.35 11.55 3.99
N ASP A 5 -16.79 11.03 5.08
CA ASP A 5 -16.12 11.89 6.08
C ASP A 5 -14.63 12.11 5.79
N PHE A 6 -13.89 11.11 5.30
CA PHE A 6 -12.44 11.25 5.04
C PHE A 6 -12.12 12.10 3.82
N GLU A 7 -12.95 12.05 2.77
CA GLU A 7 -12.80 12.86 1.56
C GLU A 7 -12.88 14.37 1.85
N LYS A 8 -13.50 14.76 2.97
CA LYS A 8 -13.67 16.18 3.36
C LYS A 8 -12.57 16.69 4.28
N LEU A 9 -11.74 15.80 4.82
CA LEU A 9 -10.60 16.19 5.65
C LEU A 9 -9.55 16.89 4.80
N ASP A 10 -8.84 17.85 5.40
CA ASP A 10 -7.62 18.35 4.78
C ASP A 10 -6.53 17.27 4.77
N ASP A 11 -5.46 17.49 4.00
CA ASP A 11 -4.42 16.49 3.80
C ASP A 11 -3.70 16.08 5.10
N ARG A 12 -3.60 16.99 6.07
CA ARG A 12 -2.97 16.72 7.35
C ARG A 12 -3.89 15.90 8.24
N GLU A 13 -5.14 16.32 8.36
CA GLU A 13 -6.16 15.59 9.11
C GLU A 13 -6.37 14.18 8.57
N LEU A 14 -6.32 14.02 7.24
CA LEU A 14 -6.41 12.72 6.58
C LEU A 14 -5.18 11.85 6.89
N ALA A 15 -3.97 12.41 6.85
CA ALA A 15 -2.75 11.67 7.21
C ALA A 15 -2.77 11.21 8.67
N ASP A 16 -3.21 12.07 9.59
CA ASP A 16 -3.37 11.73 11.01
C ASP A 16 -4.42 10.62 11.19
N ALA A 17 -5.56 10.71 10.48
CA ALA A 17 -6.61 9.68 10.51
C ALA A 17 -6.15 8.33 9.93
N ALA A 18 -5.31 8.34 8.90
CA ALA A 18 -4.72 7.13 8.31
C ALA A 18 -3.72 6.43 9.25
N LEU A 19 -3.29 7.10 10.33
CA LEU A 19 -2.40 6.55 11.36
C LEU A 19 -3.13 6.24 12.69
N ASP A 20 -4.33 6.76 12.92
CA ASP A 20 -5.04 6.56 14.19
C ASP A 20 -5.74 5.19 14.26
N GLU A 21 -5.17 4.30 15.08
CA GLU A 21 -5.69 2.95 15.33
C GLU A 21 -7.11 2.93 15.90
N LYS A 22 -7.58 4.03 16.54
CA LYS A 22 -8.95 4.12 17.07
C LYS A 22 -10.02 4.00 15.99
N PHE A 23 -9.67 4.28 14.73
CA PHE A 23 -10.59 4.14 13.61
C PHE A 23 -10.82 2.70 13.18
N GLY A 24 -10.02 1.73 13.65
CA GLY A 24 -10.18 0.32 13.31
C GLY A 24 -10.29 0.12 11.79
N PHE A 25 -11.30 -0.61 11.33
CA PHE A 25 -11.51 -0.85 9.89
C PHE A 25 -11.77 0.43 9.06
N ALA A 26 -12.32 1.49 9.66
CA ALA A 26 -12.55 2.75 8.94
C ALA A 26 -11.24 3.40 8.50
N ARG A 27 -10.13 3.10 9.19
CA ARG A 27 -8.77 3.53 8.84
C ARG A 27 -8.36 3.11 7.43
N ALA A 28 -8.82 1.95 6.94
CA ALA A 28 -8.53 1.52 5.57
C ALA A 28 -9.01 2.54 4.53
N LYS A 29 -10.17 3.17 4.77
CA LYS A 29 -10.72 4.20 3.87
C LYS A 29 -9.86 5.46 3.89
N ALA A 30 -9.37 5.87 5.06
CA ALA A 30 -8.43 6.99 5.17
C ALA A 30 -7.11 6.69 4.44
N ILE A 31 -6.58 5.46 4.56
CA ILE A 31 -5.37 5.02 3.84
C ILE A 31 -5.59 5.05 2.32
N VAL A 32 -6.73 4.55 1.83
CA VAL A 32 -7.07 4.56 0.40
C VAL A 32 -7.21 5.99 -0.11
N GLU A 33 -7.94 6.85 0.60
CA GLU A 33 -8.11 8.24 0.19
C GLU A 33 -6.78 9.01 0.21
N LEU A 34 -5.92 8.75 1.21
CA LEU A 34 -4.58 9.33 1.23
C LEU A 34 -3.72 8.86 0.06
N ALA A 35 -3.75 7.55 -0.24
CA ALA A 35 -3.07 6.98 -1.40
C ALA A 35 -3.59 7.58 -2.70
N ASN A 36 -4.91 7.77 -2.82
CA ASN A 36 -5.57 8.39 -3.98
C ASN A 36 -5.12 9.83 -4.19
N ARG A 37 -5.08 10.66 -3.12
CA ARG A 37 -4.57 12.03 -3.20
C ARG A 37 -3.09 12.07 -3.55
N ALA A 38 -2.30 11.14 -3.01
CA ALA A 38 -0.87 11.05 -3.29
C ALA A 38 -0.54 10.74 -4.77
N LEU A 39 -1.49 10.17 -5.53
CA LEU A 39 -1.32 9.99 -6.98
C LEU A 39 -1.17 11.33 -7.72
N ASN A 40 -1.86 12.38 -7.24
CA ASN A 40 -1.89 13.71 -7.85
C ASN A 40 -1.08 14.76 -7.07
N ASN A 41 -0.74 14.48 -5.80
CA ASN A 41 0.09 15.34 -4.96
C ASN A 41 1.28 14.54 -4.39
N PRO A 42 2.46 14.58 -5.04
CA PRO A 42 3.63 13.82 -4.62
C PRO A 42 4.10 14.10 -3.19
N ASP A 43 3.79 15.27 -2.62
CA ASP A 43 4.15 15.62 -1.24
C ASP A 43 3.46 14.71 -0.21
N LEU A 44 2.38 14.03 -0.59
CA LEU A 44 1.65 13.10 0.28
C LEU A 44 2.15 11.66 0.18
N LEU A 45 3.05 11.34 -0.76
CA LEU A 45 3.48 9.95 -0.97
C LEU A 45 4.20 9.36 0.24
N ASP A 46 5.01 10.15 0.94
CA ASP A 46 5.68 9.69 2.16
C ASP A 46 4.67 9.37 3.27
N SER A 47 3.68 10.23 3.46
CA SER A 47 2.57 9.99 4.40
C SER A 47 1.74 8.77 4.01
N ALA A 48 1.41 8.61 2.72
CA ALA A 48 0.67 7.45 2.22
C ALA A 48 1.46 6.15 2.42
N CYS A 49 2.75 6.13 2.07
CA CYS A 49 3.62 4.98 2.28
C CYS A 49 3.75 4.66 3.77
N THR A 50 3.94 5.68 4.62
CA THR A 50 4.00 5.51 6.07
C THR A 50 2.70 4.88 6.59
N ALA A 51 1.54 5.38 6.18
CA ALA A 51 0.25 4.85 6.59
C ALA A 51 0.03 3.41 6.13
N ILE A 52 0.32 3.09 4.86
CA ILE A 52 0.31 1.72 4.32
C ILE A 52 1.22 0.81 5.16
N SER A 53 2.39 1.30 5.53
CA SER A 53 3.39 0.56 6.28
C SER A 53 3.10 0.47 7.79
N SER A 54 2.22 1.29 8.32
CA SER A 54 1.88 1.23 9.74
C SER A 54 0.84 0.16 10.08
N ASP A 55 0.33 -0.55 9.06
CA ASP A 55 -0.45 -1.77 9.22
C ASP A 55 -0.03 -2.84 8.18
N ARG A 56 1.10 -3.49 8.48
CA ARG A 56 1.69 -4.61 7.71
C ARG A 56 1.30 -5.98 8.30
N SER A 57 0.33 -6.04 9.21
CA SER A 57 0.12 -7.20 10.08
C SER A 57 -0.07 -8.52 9.32
N ILE A 58 0.83 -9.49 9.52
CA ILE A 58 1.08 -10.63 8.63
C ILE A 58 -0.13 -11.55 8.38
N GLY A 59 -0.39 -11.81 7.09
CA GLY A 59 -0.77 -13.11 6.52
C GLY A 59 -2.20 -13.26 5.99
N PHE A 60 -2.34 -13.95 4.84
CA PHE A 60 -3.62 -14.49 4.30
C PHE A 60 -4.50 -15.22 5.35
N HIS A 61 -3.92 -15.57 6.50
CA HIS A 61 -4.53 -16.33 7.58
C HIS A 61 -5.04 -15.48 8.77
N LYS A 62 -4.85 -14.15 8.80
CA LYS A 62 -5.22 -13.29 9.95
C LYS A 62 -6.13 -12.10 9.66
N GLN A 63 -6.69 -12.00 8.45
CA GLN A 63 -7.41 -10.84 7.84
C GLN A 63 -6.47 -9.99 6.97
N ALA A 64 -7.00 -9.41 5.90
CA ALA A 64 -6.21 -8.59 4.98
C ALA A 64 -5.73 -7.31 5.71
N PRO A 65 -4.43 -6.99 5.71
CA PRO A 65 -3.90 -5.79 6.36
C PRO A 65 -4.54 -4.53 5.79
N LEU A 66 -4.88 -3.54 6.62
CA LEU A 66 -5.55 -2.34 6.12
C LEU A 66 -4.64 -1.54 5.18
N GLY A 67 -3.32 -1.64 5.36
CA GLY A 67 -2.33 -1.05 4.46
C GLY A 67 -2.38 -1.59 3.03
N TRP A 68 -2.84 -2.83 2.82
CA TRP A 68 -2.92 -3.41 1.48
C TRP A 68 -3.91 -2.67 0.59
N PHE A 69 -5.00 -2.12 1.14
CA PHE A 69 -5.96 -1.36 0.34
C PHE A 69 -5.33 -0.11 -0.29
N GLY A 70 -4.45 0.60 0.43
CA GLY A 70 -3.69 1.72 -0.13
C GLY A 70 -2.64 1.27 -1.14
N ALA A 71 -1.93 0.18 -0.84
CA ALA A 71 -0.94 -0.40 -1.73
C ALA A 71 -1.57 -0.86 -3.06
N ASP A 72 -2.74 -1.49 -3.01
CA ASP A 72 -3.55 -1.88 -4.17
C ASP A 72 -3.95 -0.67 -5.00
N HIS A 73 -4.38 0.42 -4.36
CA HIS A 73 -4.77 1.63 -5.06
C HIS A 73 -3.61 2.23 -5.86
N ILE A 74 -2.41 2.26 -5.26
CA ILE A 74 -1.19 2.69 -5.96
C ILE A 74 -0.85 1.72 -7.10
N TYR A 75 -0.82 0.41 -6.84
CA TYR A 75 -0.48 -0.61 -7.83
C TYR A 75 -1.41 -0.57 -9.06
N LEU A 76 -2.72 -0.48 -8.83
CA LEU A 76 -3.74 -0.46 -9.89
C LEU A 76 -3.79 0.88 -10.64
N SER A 77 -3.27 1.97 -10.08
CA SER A 77 -3.25 3.28 -10.75
C SER A 77 -2.34 3.32 -11.98
N GLY A 78 -1.31 2.46 -12.03
CA GLY A 78 -0.28 2.49 -13.08
C GLY A 78 0.62 3.74 -13.04
N GLN A 79 0.54 4.58 -12.01
CA GLN A 79 1.37 5.77 -11.86
C GLN A 79 2.79 5.39 -11.43
N GLU A 80 3.76 5.62 -12.32
CA GLU A 80 5.13 5.18 -12.13
C GLU A 80 5.79 5.77 -10.88
N HIS A 81 5.61 7.07 -10.62
CA HIS A 81 6.22 7.74 -9.47
C HIS A 81 5.69 7.21 -8.13
N ALA A 82 4.37 7.03 -8.04
CA ALA A 82 3.72 6.50 -6.84
C ALA A 82 4.10 5.03 -6.61
N MET A 83 4.17 4.23 -7.68
CA MET A 83 4.61 2.85 -7.59
C MET A 83 6.07 2.75 -7.14
N ARG A 84 6.98 3.57 -7.69
CA ARG A 84 8.39 3.59 -7.26
C ARG A 84 8.53 3.97 -5.78
N ALA A 85 7.76 4.94 -5.30
CA ALA A 85 7.75 5.31 -3.88
C ALA A 85 7.28 4.14 -3.00
N LEU A 86 6.17 3.47 -3.38
CA LEU A 86 5.67 2.30 -2.67
C LEU A 86 6.72 1.17 -2.65
N LEU A 87 7.33 0.84 -3.79
CA LEU A 87 8.35 -0.20 -3.88
C LEU A 87 9.59 0.11 -3.02
N SER A 88 10.01 1.38 -2.95
CA SER A 88 11.08 1.80 -2.05
C SER A 88 10.71 1.66 -0.57
N GLU A 89 9.44 1.78 -0.21
CA GLU A 89 8.96 1.48 1.14
C GLU A 89 8.92 -0.04 1.37
N LEU A 90 8.48 -0.82 0.37
CA LEU A 90 8.46 -2.29 0.45
C LEU A 90 9.86 -2.87 0.71
N ASP A 91 10.94 -2.26 0.21
CA ASP A 91 12.32 -2.68 0.50
C ASP A 91 12.67 -2.68 2.00
N LYS A 92 11.89 -1.98 2.83
CA LYS A 92 12.05 -1.97 4.28
C LYS A 92 11.22 -3.06 4.99
N TRP A 93 10.37 -3.76 4.25
CA TRP A 93 9.49 -4.80 4.77
C TRP A 93 10.25 -6.12 4.86
N SER A 94 9.76 -7.06 5.66
CA SER A 94 10.32 -8.40 5.67
C SER A 94 10.05 -9.13 4.36
N SER A 95 10.89 -10.12 4.06
CA SER A 95 10.75 -10.99 2.91
C SER A 95 9.36 -11.62 2.77
N THR A 96 8.75 -12.02 3.89
CA THR A 96 7.41 -12.62 3.92
C THR A 96 6.32 -11.59 3.61
N GLU A 97 6.43 -10.37 4.15
CA GLU A 97 5.44 -9.32 3.89
C GLU A 97 5.45 -8.87 2.42
N GLN A 98 6.64 -8.74 1.81
CA GLN A 98 6.75 -8.48 0.37
C GLN A 98 6.11 -9.59 -0.45
N GLU A 99 6.43 -10.84 -0.12
CA GLU A 99 5.92 -11.99 -0.84
C GLU A 99 4.39 -12.08 -0.76
N ASP A 100 3.81 -11.89 0.43
CA ASP A 100 2.37 -11.94 0.64
C ASP A 100 1.63 -10.86 -0.17
N LEU A 101 2.12 -9.62 -0.17
CA LEU A 101 1.52 -8.54 -0.94
C LEU A 101 1.63 -8.78 -2.45
N VAL A 102 2.80 -9.24 -2.94
CA VAL A 102 2.94 -9.53 -4.37
C VAL A 102 2.12 -10.76 -4.78
N ARG A 103 1.96 -11.76 -3.90
CA ARG A 103 1.03 -12.88 -4.12
C ARG A 103 -0.41 -12.42 -4.21
N HIS A 104 -0.80 -11.46 -3.38
CA HIS A 104 -2.11 -10.83 -3.43
C HIS A 104 -2.36 -10.14 -4.78
N TRP A 105 -1.43 -9.28 -5.23
CA TRP A 105 -1.51 -8.65 -6.56
C TRP A 105 -1.48 -9.65 -7.72
N ALA A 106 -0.71 -10.72 -7.57
CA ALA A 106 -0.57 -11.72 -8.61
C ALA A 106 -1.88 -12.47 -8.90
N GLY A 107 -2.68 -12.79 -7.87
CA GLY A 107 -3.89 -13.59 -8.03
C GLY A 107 -3.65 -14.81 -8.93
N ARG A 108 -4.41 -14.92 -10.03
CA ARG A 108 -4.26 -16.02 -11.01
C ARG A 108 -3.06 -15.87 -11.96
N ARG A 109 -2.45 -14.68 -12.07
CA ARG A 109 -1.29 -14.41 -12.96
C ARG A 109 -0.03 -15.12 -12.46
N GLY A 110 0.04 -15.38 -11.16
CA GLY A 110 1.19 -16.01 -10.50
C GLY A 110 2.29 -15.01 -10.15
N ILE A 111 2.91 -15.21 -8.99
CA ILE A 111 3.89 -14.28 -8.39
C ILE A 111 5.08 -13.98 -9.30
N ALA A 112 5.55 -14.98 -10.07
CA ALA A 112 6.68 -14.82 -10.99
C ALA A 112 6.38 -13.81 -12.12
N ALA A 113 5.14 -13.79 -12.63
CA ALA A 113 4.75 -12.87 -13.69
C ALA A 113 4.74 -11.41 -13.19
N VAL A 114 4.14 -11.17 -12.02
CA VAL A 114 4.12 -9.83 -11.40
C VAL A 114 5.51 -9.41 -10.98
N THR A 115 6.31 -10.30 -10.40
CA THR A 115 7.72 -10.00 -10.05
C THR A 115 8.52 -9.56 -11.26
N LYS A 116 8.35 -10.25 -12.39
CA LYS A 116 8.99 -9.89 -13.65
C LYS A 116 8.54 -8.50 -14.12
N GLU A 117 7.24 -8.22 -14.09
CA GLU A 117 6.69 -6.90 -14.44
C GLU A 117 7.27 -5.78 -13.55
N LEU A 118 7.28 -5.97 -12.23
CA LEU A 118 7.81 -4.98 -11.29
C LEU A 118 9.30 -4.71 -11.52
N LYS A 119 10.06 -5.75 -11.88
CA LYS A 119 11.47 -5.62 -12.25
C LYS A 119 11.66 -4.88 -13.58
N GLU A 120 10.88 -5.22 -14.61
CA GLU A 120 11.02 -4.65 -15.95
C GLU A 120 10.57 -3.19 -16.00
N LEU A 121 9.48 -2.84 -15.31
CA LEU A 121 8.92 -1.49 -15.31
C LEU A 121 9.61 -0.58 -14.30
N TYR A 122 9.88 -1.08 -13.10
CA TYR A 122 10.33 -0.24 -11.98
C TYR A 122 11.75 -0.54 -11.52
N GLY A 123 12.39 -1.59 -12.03
CA GLY A 123 13.74 -2.00 -11.60
C GLY A 123 13.78 -2.63 -10.20
N TRP A 124 12.62 -2.94 -9.62
CA TRP A 124 12.52 -3.46 -8.27
C TRP A 124 12.77 -4.96 -8.23
N ASN A 125 13.57 -5.41 -7.25
CA ASN A 125 13.89 -6.83 -7.05
C ASN A 125 13.47 -7.22 -5.63
N PRO A 126 12.33 -7.90 -5.44
CA PRO A 126 11.90 -8.34 -4.12
C PRO A 126 12.89 -9.34 -3.54
N HIS A 127 13.00 -9.35 -2.22
CA HIS A 127 13.80 -10.33 -1.49
C HIS A 127 12.90 -11.31 -0.74
N TYR A 128 12.14 -12.12 -1.49
CA TYR A 128 11.28 -13.16 -0.91
C TYR A 128 12.02 -14.12 0.02
N GLY A 129 11.28 -14.74 0.94
CA GLY A 129 11.88 -15.68 1.87
C GLY A 129 12.33 -16.91 1.09
N ASN A 130 13.59 -17.33 1.25
CA ASN A 130 14.05 -18.59 0.66
C ASN A 130 13.11 -19.71 1.13
N GLN A 131 12.41 -20.33 0.18
CA GLN A 131 11.67 -21.58 0.40
C GLN A 131 12.64 -22.73 0.64
#